data_AF-A0A809XCI4-F1
#
_entry.id   AF-A0A809XCI4-F1
#
_cell.length_a   1.000
_cell.length_b   1.000
_cell.length_c   1.000
_cell.angle_alpha   90.00
_cell.angle_beta   90.00
_cell.angle_gamma   90.00
#
_symmetry.space_group_name_H-M   'P 1'
#
loop_
_entity.id
_entity.type
_entity.pdbx_description
1 polymer ?
#
loop_
_entity_poly.entity_id
_entity_poly.type
_entity_poly.pdbx_seq_one_letter_code
_entity_poly.pdbx_strand_id
1 'polypeptide(L)'
;MPLAAWQEQLRYHDDERRGIARKAVKARWARHLPQAAHEGVIRFGDIEIEAAVLNDGQRVITYSGFMMGLGRPSNGRQHHQAASNCLLF
;
A
#
# COMPACT_ATOMS: atom_id res chain seq x y z
N MET A 1 23.07 -22.67 -33.21
CA MET A 1 22.91 -21.90 -31.96
C MET A 1 21.67 -22.41 -31.24
N PRO A 2 21.78 -23.10 -30.10
CA PRO A 2 20.64 -23.77 -29.46
C PRO A 2 19.71 -22.79 -28.73
N LEU A 3 18.40 -23.02 -28.83
CA LEU A 3 17.31 -22.17 -28.30
C LEU A 3 17.42 -21.91 -26.78
N ALA A 4 18.04 -22.84 -26.04
CA ALA A 4 18.21 -22.78 -24.59
C ALA A 4 19.08 -21.58 -24.14
N ALA A 5 20.11 -21.23 -24.92
CA ALA A 5 21.00 -20.12 -24.60
C ALA A 5 20.27 -18.76 -24.61
N TRP A 6 19.28 -18.61 -25.50
CA TRP A 6 18.47 -17.39 -25.59
C TRP A 6 17.48 -17.28 -24.44
N GLN A 7 16.86 -18.38 -24.02
CA GLN A 7 15.93 -18.40 -22.90
C GLN A 7 16.64 -18.03 -21.58
N GLU A 8 17.86 -18.54 -21.38
CA GLU A 8 18.67 -18.23 -20.21
C GLU A 8 19.13 -16.77 -20.19
N GLN A 9 19.51 -16.22 -21.35
CA GLN A 9 19.87 -14.81 -21.50
C GLN A 9 18.70 -13.86 -21.23
N LEU A 10 17.49 -14.18 -21.73
CA LEU A 10 16.29 -13.38 -21.49
C LEU A 10 15.90 -13.38 -20.00
N ARG A 11 15.96 -14.54 -19.35
CA ARG A 11 15.69 -14.67 -17.92
C ARG A 11 16.67 -13.87 -17.07
N TYR A 12 17.97 -13.90 -17.42
CA TYR A 12 18.99 -13.11 -16.73
C TYR A 12 18.69 -11.60 -16.79
N HIS A 13 18.31 -11.10 -17.97
CA HIS A 13 17.98 -9.69 -18.15
C HIS A 13 16.72 -9.26 -17.38
N ASP A 14 15.70 -10.12 -17.29
CA ASP A 14 14.51 -9.86 -16.47
C ASP A 14 14.81 -9.81 -14.98
N ASP A 15 15.64 -10.73 -14.48
CA ASP A 15 16.08 -10.73 -13.08
C ASP A 15 16.97 -9.53 -12.74
N GLU A 16 17.84 -9.11 -13.66
CA GLU A 16 18.68 -7.93 -13.53
C GLU A 16 17.83 -6.65 -13.47
N ARG A 17 16.87 -6.50 -14.39
CA ARG A 17 15.90 -5.39 -14.37
C ARG A 17 15.09 -5.34 -13.09
N ARG A 18 14.61 -6.50 -12.62
CA ARG A 18 13.89 -6.63 -11.34
C ARG A 18 14.78 -6.23 -10.17
N GLY A 19 16.05 -6.59 -10.19
CA GLY A 19 17.05 -6.19 -9.21
C GLY A 19 17.26 -4.67 -9.16
N ILE A 20 17.41 -4.03 -10.32
CA ILE A 20 17.57 -2.57 -10.44
C ILE A 20 16.32 -1.85 -9.93
N ALA A 21 15.11 -2.31 -10.30
CA ALA A 21 13.86 -1.73 -9.83
C ALA A 21 13.74 -1.79 -8.30
N ARG A 22 14.05 -2.93 -7.69
CA ARG A 22 14.06 -3.09 -6.22
C ARG A 22 15.08 -2.15 -5.55
N LYS A 23 16.30 -2.06 -6.09
CA LYS A 23 17.33 -1.14 -5.58
C LYS A 23 16.89 0.32 -5.68
N ALA A 24 16.27 0.72 -6.80
CA ALA A 24 15.78 2.07 -7.01
C ALA A 24 14.64 2.43 -6.04
N VAL A 25 13.68 1.51 -5.82
CA VAL A 25 12.61 1.69 -4.83
C VAL A 25 13.19 1.82 -3.42
N LYS A 26 14.11 0.93 -3.03
CA LYS A 26 14.77 0.99 -1.71
C LYS A 26 15.53 2.30 -1.53
N ALA A 27 16.31 2.73 -2.53
CA ALA A 27 17.09 3.98 -2.45
C ALA A 27 16.20 5.22 -2.36
N ARG A 28 15.07 5.24 -3.08
CA ARG A 28 14.15 6.39 -3.10
C ARG A 28 13.24 6.45 -1.88
N TRP A 29 12.74 5.31 -1.41
CA TRP A 29 11.62 5.28 -0.47
C TRP A 29 11.98 4.72 0.91
N ALA A 30 13.01 3.88 1.07
CA ALA A 30 13.25 3.15 2.33
C ALA A 30 13.49 4.04 3.57
N ARG A 31 13.91 5.30 3.39
CA ARG A 31 14.12 6.24 4.49
C ARG A 31 12.84 6.96 4.95
N HIS A 32 11.82 6.99 4.11
CA HIS A 32 10.62 7.83 4.29
C HIS A 32 9.32 7.06 4.08
N LEU A 33 9.33 5.73 4.23
CA LEU A 33 8.07 4.98 4.21
C LEU A 33 7.26 5.36 5.45
N PRO A 34 6.05 5.91 5.29
CA PRO A 34 5.15 6.08 6.42
C PRO A 34 4.81 4.69 6.96
N GLN A 35 5.12 4.47 8.23
CA GLN A 35 4.81 3.25 8.96
C GLN A 35 3.79 3.58 10.05
N ALA A 36 2.76 2.75 10.16
CA ALA A 36 1.79 2.84 11.23
C ALA A 36 2.43 2.37 12.55
N ALA A 37 2.49 3.26 13.53
CA ALA A 37 2.86 2.95 14.90
C ALA A 37 1.67 2.35 15.67
N HIS A 38 0.47 2.86 15.39
CA HIS A 38 -0.77 2.44 16.04
C HIS A 38 -1.92 2.46 15.05
N GLU A 39 -2.86 1.55 15.22
CA GLU A 39 -4.11 1.51 14.46
C GLU A 39 -5.28 1.54 15.42
N GLY A 40 -6.40 2.15 15.00
CA GLY A 40 -7.59 2.26 15.81
C GLY A 40 -8.76 2.87 15.07
N VAL A 41 -9.84 3.11 15.81
CA VAL A 41 -11.07 3.69 15.27
C VAL A 41 -11.29 5.07 15.91
N ILE A 42 -11.59 6.06 15.07
CA ILE A 42 -12.07 7.37 15.50
C ILE A 42 -13.59 7.34 15.49
N ARG A 43 -14.18 7.64 16.65
CA ARG A 43 -15.64 7.71 16.83
C ARG A 43 -16.12 9.15 16.81
N PHE A 44 -17.07 9.46 15.95
CA PHE A 44 -17.77 10.75 15.88
C PHE A 44 -19.29 10.52 15.95
N GLY A 45 -19.86 10.62 17.14
CA GLY A 45 -21.24 10.18 17.37
C GLY A 45 -21.36 8.69 17.07
N ASP A 46 -22.24 8.34 16.14
CA ASP A 46 -22.46 6.95 15.69
C ASP A 46 -21.55 6.52 14.53
N ILE A 47 -20.63 7.41 14.09
CA ILE A 47 -19.74 7.16 12.96
C ILE A 47 -18.42 6.59 13.46
N GLU A 48 -18.01 5.45 12.91
CA GLU A 48 -16.72 4.80 13.16
C GLU A 48 -15.83 4.89 11.91
N ILE A 49 -14.62 5.47 12.04
CA ILE A 49 -13.65 5.61 10.94
C ILE A 49 -12.31 5.02 11.36
N GLU A 50 -11.81 4.07 10.59
CA GLU A 50 -10.48 3.49 10.80
C GLU A 50 -9.37 4.53 10.55
N ALA A 51 -8.40 4.58 11.46
CA ALA A 51 -7.28 5.49 11.43
C ALA A 51 -5.98 4.80 11.85
N ALA A 52 -4.90 5.13 11.16
CA ALA A 52 -3.53 4.76 11.54
C ALA A 52 -2.79 6.02 12.03
N VAL A 53 -2.04 5.89 13.11
CA VAL A 53 -1.10 6.91 13.59
C VAL A 53 0.29 6.51 13.09
N LEU A 54 0.90 7.38 12.30
CA LEU A 54 2.24 7.20 11.77
C LEU A 54 3.31 7.49 12.84
N ASN A 55 4.54 7.04 12.59
CA ASN A 55 5.69 7.26 13.48
C ASN A 55 6.00 8.74 13.78
N ASP A 56 5.55 9.67 12.93
CA ASP A 56 5.68 11.12 13.12
C ASP A 56 4.50 11.74 13.90
N GLY A 57 3.56 10.91 14.38
CA GLY A 57 2.35 11.34 15.08
C GLY A 57 1.22 11.77 14.16
N GLN A 58 1.40 11.77 12.83
CA GLN A 58 0.34 12.09 11.88
C GLN A 58 -0.72 10.98 11.89
N ARG A 59 -1.99 11.36 11.94
CA ARG A 59 -3.11 10.43 11.80
C ARG A 59 -3.56 10.39 10.34
N VAL A 60 -3.67 9.20 9.78
CA VAL A 60 -4.10 8.98 8.40
C VAL A 60 -5.34 8.10 8.42
N ILE A 61 -6.36 8.54 7.68
CA ILE A 61 -7.60 7.81 7.45
C ILE A 61 -7.75 7.56 5.95
N THR A 62 -8.47 6.51 5.57
CA THR A 62 -8.78 6.28 4.15
C THR A 62 -9.89 7.22 3.70
N TYR A 63 -9.76 7.77 2.48
CA TYR A 63 -10.80 8.59 1.86
C TYR A 63 -12.13 7.82 1.79
N SER A 64 -12.09 6.54 1.45
CA SER A 64 -13.26 5.67 1.40
C SER A 64 -13.92 5.53 2.78
N GLY A 65 -13.15 5.25 3.83
CA GLY A 65 -13.66 5.14 5.20
C GLY A 65 -14.32 6.43 5.67
N PHE A 66 -13.70 7.58 5.37
CA PHE A 66 -14.27 8.89 5.69
C PHE A 66 -15.60 9.14 4.97
N MET A 67 -15.65 8.90 3.66
CA MET A 67 -16.86 9.11 2.86
C MET A 67 -18.02 8.19 3.29
N MET A 68 -17.71 6.93 3.59
CA MET A 68 -18.69 5.98 4.13
C MET A 68 -19.23 6.42 5.49
N GLY A 69 -18.35 6.92 6.37
CA GLY A 69 -18.78 7.49 7.65
C GLY A 69 -19.74 8.66 7.48
N LEU A 70 -19.59 9.46 6.42
CA LEU A 70 -20.52 10.54 6.06
C LEU A 70 -21.78 10.06 5.31
N GLY A 71 -21.99 8.76 5.14
CA GLY A 71 -23.12 8.19 4.42
C GLY A 71 -23.06 8.40 2.90
N ARG A 72 -21.87 8.66 2.34
CA ARG A 72 -21.69 8.94 0.91
C ARG A 72 -20.77 7.90 0.25
N PRO A 73 -21.11 7.40 -0.94
CA PRO A 73 -20.18 6.54 -1.69
C PRO A 73 -18.91 7.32 -2.09
N SER A 74 -17.74 6.69 -1.94
CA SER A 74 -16.44 7.28 -2.28
C SER A 74 -16.22 7.43 -3.80
N ASN A 75 -16.99 6.71 -4.62
CA ASN A 75 -16.82 6.64 -6.07
C ASN A 75 -18.05 5.99 -6.71
N GLY A 76 -18.36 6.33 -7.97
CA GLY A 76 -19.51 5.78 -8.73
C GLY A 76 -19.40 4.31 -9.13
N ARG A 77 -18.51 3.54 -8.50
CA ARG A 77 -18.35 2.09 -8.66
C ARG A 77 -18.47 1.45 -7.29
N GLN A 78 -19.30 0.41 -7.23
CA GLN A 78 -19.49 -0.40 -6.03
C GLN A 78 -18.21 -1.18 -5.70
N HIS A 79 -18.06 -1.57 -4.42
CA HIS A 79 -17.10 -2.54 -3.85
C HIS A 79 -15.65 -2.03 -3.62
N HIS A 80 -14.86 -2.53 -2.67
CA HIS A 80 -14.90 -3.71 -1.79
C HIS A 80 -14.83 -3.30 -0.31
N GLN A 81 -15.40 -4.12 0.58
CA GLN A 81 -14.91 -4.21 1.97
C GLN A 81 -13.50 -4.77 1.89
N ALA A 82 -12.51 -3.92 1.63
CA ALA A 82 -11.13 -4.28 1.84
C ALA A 82 -10.98 -4.41 3.36
N ALA A 83 -11.15 -5.64 3.86
CA ALA A 83 -10.65 -6.01 5.17
C ALA A 83 -9.21 -5.52 5.23
N SER A 84 -8.97 -4.58 6.14
CA SER A 84 -7.72 -3.90 6.38
C SER A 84 -6.62 -4.95 6.57
N ASN A 85 -5.90 -5.23 5.50
CA ASN A 85 -4.69 -6.02 5.57
C ASN A 85 -3.54 -5.02 5.67
N CYS A 86 -3.40 -4.43 6.85
CA CYS A 86 -2.21 -3.72 7.27
C CYS A 86 -1.08 -4.75 7.41
N LEU A 87 -0.55 -5.22 6.28
CA LEU A 87 0.66 -6.03 6.23
C LEU A 87 1.85 -5.12 6.00
N LEU A 88 2.55 -4.79 7.08
CA LEU A 88 4.00 -4.64 7.10
C LEU A 88 4.52 -5.25 8.41
N PHE A 89 5.02 -6.49 8.31
CA PHE A 89 6.05 -7.02 9.20
C PHE A 89 7.40 -6.38 8.86
#